data_AF-A0A0W0TV42-F1
#
_entry.id   AF-A0A0W0TV42-F1
#
_cell.length_a   1.000
_cell.length_b   1.000
_cell.length_c   1.000
_cell.angle_alpha   90.00
_cell.angle_beta   90.00
_cell.angle_gamma   90.00
#
_symmetry.space_group_name_H-M   'P 1'
#
loop_
_entity.id
_entity.type
_entity.pdbx_description
1 polymer ?
#
loop_
_entity_poly.entity_id
_entity_poly.type
_entity_poly.pdbx_seq_one_letter_code
_entity_poly.pdbx_strand_id
1 'polypeptide(L)' 'MKKVSFIVLSALIASGCSHIKSNSDQKYLQSRNGPGLVVPPPLTSDNVSHFYDLPAQDKKAIVSIEPPSAKIE' A
#
# COMPACT_ATOMS: atom_id res chain seq x y z
N MET A 1 1.02 -37.67 -27.27
CA MET A 1 0.42 -37.39 -25.94
C MET A 1 1.40 -36.75 -24.95
N LYS A 2 2.52 -37.39 -24.58
CA LYS A 2 3.47 -36.87 -23.55
C LYS A 2 4.03 -35.45 -23.81
N LYS A 3 4.40 -35.14 -25.06
CA LYS A 3 4.99 -33.82 -25.42
C LYS A 3 4.01 -32.66 -25.24
N VAL A 4 2.72 -32.88 -25.53
CA VAL A 4 1.66 -31.88 -25.36
C VAL A 4 1.40 -31.63 -23.88
N SER A 5 1.42 -32.69 -23.06
CA SER A 5 1.29 -32.56 -21.60
C SER A 5 2.40 -31.73 -20.96
N PHE A 6 3.64 -31.85 -21.44
CA PHE A 6 4.77 -31.03 -20.98
C PHE A 6 4.62 -29.54 -21.32
N ILE A 7 4.12 -29.22 -22.51
CA ILE A 7 3.89 -27.83 -22.94
C ILE A 7 2.80 -27.18 -22.07
N VAL A 8 1.71 -27.90 -21.83
CA VAL A 8 0.62 -27.43 -20.96
C VAL A 8 1.12 -27.23 -19.53
N LEU A 9 1.90 -28.17 -18.99
CA LEU A 9 2.46 -28.05 -17.65
C LEU A 9 3.41 -26.86 -17.51
N SER A 10 4.25 -26.61 -18.52
CA SER A 10 5.16 -25.46 -18.54
C SER A 10 4.42 -24.13 -18.60
N ALA A 11 3.31 -24.06 -19.35
CA ALA A 11 2.48 -22.86 -19.42
C ALA A 11 1.76 -22.57 -18.09
N LEU A 12 1.32 -23.61 -17.38
CA LEU A 12 0.73 -23.47 -16.03
C LEU A 12 1.74 -23.01 -14.98
N ILE A 13 2.98 -23.50 -15.04
CA ILE A 13 4.03 -23.07 -14.09
C ILE A 13 4.44 -21.61 -14.36
N ALA A 14 4.50 -21.20 -15.63
CA ALA A 14 4.87 -19.84 -16.01
C ALA A 14 3.83 -18.78 -15.60
N SER A 15 2.53 -19.12 -15.58
CA SER A 15 1.47 -18.18 -15.18
C SER A 15 1.41 -17.94 -13.66
N GLY A 16 1.94 -18.88 -12.85
CA GLY A 16 1.92 -18.81 -11.39
C GLY A 16 2.88 -17.79 -10.76
N CYS A 17 3.88 -17.29 -11.49
CA CYS A 17 4.86 -16.33 -10.97
C CYS A 17 4.39 -14.86 -11.03
N SER A 18 3.21 -14.60 -11.58
CA SER A 18 2.69 -13.24 -11.72
C SER A 18 1.77 -12.87 -10.55
N HIS A 19 2.37 -12.27 -9.53
CA HIS A 19 1.84 -11.22 -8.67
C HIS A 19 2.36 -11.41 -7.24
N ILE A 20 3.49 -10.76 -6.95
CA ILE A 20 3.68 -10.22 -5.61
C ILE A 20 2.60 -9.15 -5.47
N LYS A 21 1.39 -9.55 -5.01
CA LYS A 21 0.35 -8.61 -4.61
C LYS A 21 0.85 -7.95 -3.34
N SER A 22 1.61 -6.87 -3.47
CA SER A 22 1.98 -5.98 -2.35
C SER A 22 0.77 -5.30 -1.69
N ASN A 23 -0.45 -5.63 -2.13
CA ASN A 23 -1.71 -5.04 -1.74
C ASN A 23 -2.78 -6.12 -1.56
N SER A 24 -2.53 -7.16 -0.75
CA SER A 24 -3.58 -8.12 -0.40
C SER A 24 -4.79 -7.46 0.26
N ASP A 25 -4.60 -6.28 0.88
CA ASP A 25 -5.65 -5.54 1.55
C ASP A 25 -5.67 -4.06 1.15
N GLN A 26 -6.14 -3.72 -0.06
CA GLN A 26 -6.42 -2.33 -0.47
C GLN A 26 -7.51 -1.63 0.38
N LYS A 27 -8.04 -2.28 1.42
CA LYS A 27 -9.05 -1.71 2.33
C LYS A 27 -8.58 -0.42 2.98
N TYR A 28 -7.28 -0.27 3.27
CA TYR A 28 -6.75 0.98 3.83
C TYR A 28 -6.90 2.17 2.85
N LEU A 29 -6.89 1.94 1.53
CA LEU A 29 -7.10 2.98 0.50
C LEU A 29 -8.55 3.48 0.46
N GLN A 30 -9.49 2.69 0.98
CA GLN A 30 -10.89 3.07 1.09
C GLN A 30 -11.16 3.89 2.35
N SER A 31 -10.26 3.84 3.34
CA SER A 31 -10.37 4.60 4.58
C SER A 31 -10.13 6.09 4.34
N ARG A 32 -10.95 6.92 4.98
CA ARG A 32 -10.79 8.37 5.02
C ARG A 32 -10.29 8.80 6.39
N ASN A 33 -9.57 9.91 6.44
CA ASN A 33 -9.19 10.56 7.69
C ASN A 33 -10.48 10.85 8.48
N GLY A 34 -10.45 10.55 9.77
CA GLY A 34 -11.54 10.85 10.69
C GLY A 34 -11.69 12.36 10.91
N PRO A 35 -12.67 12.77 11.72
CA PRO A 35 -12.77 14.16 12.16
C PRO A 35 -11.48 14.59 12.88
N GLY A 36 -11.14 15.88 12.74
CA GLY A 36 -10.02 16.46 13.47
C GLY A 36 -10.21 16.35 14.98
N LEU A 37 -9.10 16.33 15.72
CA LEU A 37 -9.13 16.27 17.18
C LEU A 37 -9.88 17.50 17.73
N VAL A 38 -10.89 17.25 18.56
CA VAL A 38 -11.61 18.30 19.29
C VAL A 38 -11.19 18.24 20.74
N VAL A 39 -10.57 19.30 21.24
CA VAL A 39 -10.21 19.44 22.64
C VAL A 39 -11.32 20.24 23.35
N PRO A 40 -12.04 19.65 24.31
CA PRO A 40 -13.13 20.35 24.98
C PRO A 40 -12.59 21.34 26.04
N PRO A 41 -13.28 22.47 26.28
CA PRO A 41 -12.94 23.37 27.38
C PRO A 41 -12.98 22.65 28.75
N PRO A 42 -12.13 23.02 29.72
CA PRO A 42 -11.11 24.07 29.69
C PRO A 42 -9.75 23.61 29.14
N LEU A 43 -9.68 22.41 28.56
CA LEU A 43 -8.42 21.86 28.05
C LEU A 43 -7.97 22.61 26.78
N THR A 44 -6.66 22.65 26.55
CA THR A 44 -6.05 23.27 25.36
C THR A 44 -5.28 22.23 24.56
N SER A 45 -5.09 22.49 23.26
CA SER A 45 -4.31 21.64 22.37
C SER A 45 -2.80 21.86 22.47
N ASP A 46 -2.33 22.74 23.36
CA ASP A 46 -0.94 23.21 23.39
C ASP A 46 0.09 22.09 23.61
N ASN A 47 -0.32 21.01 24.28
CA ASN A 47 0.53 19.84 24.56
C ASN A 47 0.18 18.62 23.70
N VAL A 48 -0.72 18.78 22.72
CA VAL A 48 -1.07 17.70 21.80
C VAL A 48 0.05 17.57 20.76
N SER A 49 0.59 16.37 20.63
CA SER A 49 1.58 16.05 19.60
C SER A 49 0.97 16.14 18.20
N HIS A 50 1.79 16.56 17.23
CA HIS A 50 1.49 16.51 15.78
C HIS A 50 1.21 15.11 15.23
N PHE A 51 1.27 14.06 16.06
CA PHE A 51 0.91 12.69 15.66
C PHE A 51 -0.50 12.59 15.05
N TYR A 52 -1.43 13.45 15.46
CA TYR A 52 -2.80 13.48 14.93
C TYR A 52 -2.99 14.39 13.72
N ASP A 53 -1.93 15.08 13.28
CA ASP A 53 -1.95 15.93 12.10
C ASP A 53 -1.80 15.05 10.86
N LEU A 54 -2.92 14.47 10.44
CA LEU A 54 -2.95 13.61 9.27
C LEU A 54 -2.79 14.44 7.99
N PRO A 55 -1.95 14.01 7.03
CA PRO A 55 -1.81 14.68 5.76
C PRO A 55 -3.12 14.60 4.95
N ALA A 56 -3.28 15.54 4.01
CA ALA A 56 -4.38 15.50 3.06
C ALA A 56 -4.35 14.20 2.22
N GLN A 57 -5.52 13.59 2.02
CA GLN A 57 -5.72 12.38 1.21
C GLN A 57 -6.19 12.70 -0.22
N ASP A 58 -5.67 13.77 -0.81
CA ASP A 58 -5.96 14.24 -2.17
C ASP A 58 -5.05 13.59 -3.24
N LYS A 59 -3.96 12.96 -2.81
CA LYS A 59 -2.95 12.36 -3.69
C LYS A 59 -3.22 10.89 -4.00
N LYS A 60 -2.76 10.47 -5.17
CA LYS A 60 -2.81 9.06 -5.61
C LYS A 60 -1.82 8.23 -4.78
N ALA A 61 -2.32 7.24 -4.04
CA ALA A 61 -1.51 6.35 -3.20
C ALA A 61 -0.84 5.19 -3.97
N ILE A 62 -0.62 5.33 -5.27
CA ILE A 62 0.13 4.32 -6.04
C ILE A 62 1.62 4.59 -5.83
N VAL A 63 2.28 3.70 -5.10
CA VAL A 63 3.71 3.77 -4.80
C VAL A 63 4.42 2.53 -5.32
N SER A 64 5.65 2.70 -5.83
CA SER A 64 6.54 1.58 -6.06
C SER A 64 7.14 1.16 -4.72
N ILE A 65 7.15 -0.15 -4.48
CA ILE A 65 7.84 -0.76 -3.33
C ILE A 65 9.13 -1.45 -3.74
N GLU A 66 9.51 -1.32 -5.02
CA GLU A 66 10.78 -1.85 -5.49
C GLU A 66 11.92 -1.12 -4.77
N PRO A 67 12.99 -1.83 -4.38
CA PRO A 67 14.16 -1.18 -3.83
C PRO A 67 14.65 -0.07 -4.77
N PRO A 68 15.05 1.10 -4.24
CA PRO A 68 15.60 2.15 -5.08
C PRO A 68 16.83 1.61 -5.81
N SER A 69 16.92 1.88 -7.11
CA SER A 69 18.15 1.60 -7.84
C SER A 69 19.24 2.47 -7.22
N ALA A 70 20.29 1.83 -6.68
CA ALA A 70 21.44 2.54 -6.16
C ALA A 70 22.11 3.30 -7.30
N LYS A 71 21.70 4.55 -7.52
CA LYS A 71 22.56 5.54 -8.14
C LYS A 71 23.53 5.96 -7.05
N ILE A 72 24.65 5.25 -7.00
CA ILE A 72 25.86 5.73 -6.38
C ILE A 72 26.34 6.84 -7.32
N GLU A 73 26.10 8.08 -6.93
CA GLU A 73 26.74 9.26 -7.55
C GLU A 73 28.11 9.48 -6.91
#